data_AF-A0A2N6FQN5-F1
#
_entry.id   AF-A0A2N6FQN5-F1
#
_cell.length_a   1.000
_cell.length_b   1.000
_cell.length_c   1.000
_cell.angle_alpha   90.00
_cell.angle_beta   90.00
_cell.angle_gamma   90.00
#
_symmetry.space_group_name_H-M   'P 1'
#
loop_
_entity.id
_entity.type
_entity.pdbx_description
1 polymer ?
#
loop_
_entity_poly.entity_id
_entity_poly.type
_entity_poly.pdbx_seq_one_letter_code
_entity_poly.pdbx_strand_id
1 'polypeptide(L)'
;MQDWKDEEIDVITIGDSFSNGDTQGLNAFYQDYIATYNNKNVLNIPRDIIDKYNFIEIISMLNNSNILDKIKPKYILIQSVERFSIERFSNDIDFSAKDENNTLYNTLKNSRYYFFNSKDYNKQLDFININNFRALRNNILFKLYGNEGLFSGVYIEPLKKELFSSQDKSSLLFLKQDIDNIILSTKEKVEKLNYNFNILAEILEKKGIKLYFMPIVDKYNLYSKYLESGGKYPKSKFFELLRKFPQKYTLIDTKKILLEELAKDKKDIYYSDDTHWSYKASEVIFKKVRF
;
A
#
# COMPACT_ATOMS: atom_id res chain seq x y z
N MET A 1 -21.88 -7.57 -4.80
CA MET A 1 -20.71 -8.06 -5.55
C MET A 1 -20.72 -9.58 -5.55
N GLN A 2 -20.15 -10.19 -6.57
CA GLN A 2 -20.40 -11.56 -7.00
C GLN A 2 -19.19 -12.44 -6.64
N ASP A 3 -19.42 -13.67 -6.20
CA ASP A 3 -18.35 -14.67 -5.96
C ASP A 3 -17.42 -14.78 -7.19
N TRP A 4 -16.16 -15.23 -7.05
CA TRP A 4 -15.35 -15.57 -8.24
C TRP A 4 -16.04 -16.69 -8.99
N LYS A 5 -16.73 -16.34 -10.08
CA LYS A 5 -17.58 -17.21 -10.89
C LYS A 5 -16.83 -17.83 -12.08
N ASP A 6 -15.56 -18.16 -11.89
CA ASP A 6 -14.67 -18.64 -12.97
C ASP A 6 -14.56 -17.65 -14.16
N GLU A 7 -14.75 -16.35 -13.90
CA GLU A 7 -14.57 -15.29 -14.89
C GLU A 7 -13.08 -15.09 -15.23
N GLU A 8 -12.78 -14.68 -16.47
CA GLU A 8 -11.40 -14.39 -16.90
C GLU A 8 -10.83 -13.24 -16.05
N ILE A 9 -9.74 -13.52 -15.33
CA ILE A 9 -9.05 -12.53 -14.49
C ILE A 9 -7.88 -11.97 -15.29
N ASP A 10 -7.83 -10.65 -15.47
CA ASP A 10 -6.70 -10.00 -16.14
C ASP A 10 -5.56 -9.69 -15.17
N VAL A 11 -5.89 -9.23 -13.96
CA VAL A 11 -4.93 -8.70 -12.99
C VAL A 11 -5.13 -9.39 -11.64
N ILE A 12 -4.07 -9.99 -11.10
CA ILE A 12 -4.04 -10.39 -9.69
C ILE A 12 -3.32 -9.31 -8.89
N THR A 13 -3.91 -8.84 -7.79
CA THR A 13 -3.27 -7.91 -6.85
C THR A 13 -2.99 -8.59 -5.51
N ILE A 14 -1.88 -8.25 -4.88
CA ILE A 14 -1.57 -8.63 -3.50
C ILE A 14 -0.89 -7.45 -2.82
N GLY A 15 -1.27 -7.17 -1.57
CA GLY A 15 -0.59 -6.15 -0.80
C GLY A 15 -1.17 -5.98 0.59
N ASP A 16 -0.72 -4.93 1.26
CA ASP A 16 -1.05 -4.67 2.66
C ASP A 16 -2.42 -3.98 2.83
N SER A 17 -2.57 -3.17 3.87
CA SER A 17 -3.81 -2.47 4.21
C SER A 17 -4.36 -1.59 3.08
N PHE A 18 -3.50 -1.08 2.21
CA PHE A 18 -3.93 -0.33 1.03
C PHE A 18 -4.60 -1.20 -0.04
N SER A 19 -4.22 -2.48 -0.15
CA SER A 19 -4.87 -3.44 -1.07
C SER A 19 -6.15 -4.02 -0.49
N ASN A 20 -6.34 -3.93 0.82
CA ASN A 20 -7.47 -4.55 1.52
C ASN A 20 -8.52 -3.52 1.99
N GLY A 21 -8.39 -2.26 1.61
CA GLY A 21 -9.41 -1.24 1.86
C GLY A 21 -9.52 -0.80 3.32
N ASP A 22 -8.44 -0.85 4.09
CA ASP A 22 -8.38 -0.42 5.50
C ASP A 22 -8.45 1.10 5.71
N THR A 23 -8.84 1.84 4.67
CA THR A 23 -9.08 3.28 4.75
C THR A 23 -10.56 3.59 4.63
N GLN A 24 -10.95 4.73 5.17
CA GLN A 24 -12.31 5.23 5.08
C GLN A 24 -12.45 6.21 3.90
N GLY A 25 -13.67 6.66 3.63
CA GLY A 25 -13.96 7.65 2.60
C GLY A 25 -14.35 7.04 1.25
N LEU A 26 -14.24 7.84 0.20
CA LEU A 26 -14.74 7.48 -1.13
C LEU A 26 -13.84 6.40 -1.76
N ASN A 27 -14.38 5.22 -2.02
CA ASN A 27 -13.72 4.08 -2.66
C ASN A 27 -12.26 3.81 -2.21
N ALA A 28 -12.14 2.97 -1.18
CA ALA A 28 -10.87 2.54 -0.58
C ALA A 28 -10.08 1.51 -1.42
N PHE A 29 -10.69 0.91 -2.44
CA PHE A 29 -10.08 -0.17 -3.21
C PHE A 29 -9.48 0.38 -4.50
N TYR A 30 -8.15 0.51 -4.54
CA TYR A 30 -7.48 0.98 -5.75
C TYR A 30 -7.70 0.05 -6.96
N GLN A 31 -8.08 -1.20 -6.70
CA GLN A 31 -8.43 -2.20 -7.70
C GLN A 31 -9.61 -1.77 -8.57
N ASP A 32 -10.59 -1.05 -8.02
CA ASP A 32 -11.71 -0.50 -8.78
C ASP A 32 -11.24 0.53 -9.81
N TYR A 33 -10.16 1.26 -9.50
CA TYR A 33 -9.55 2.22 -10.41
C TYR A 33 -8.78 1.52 -11.52
N ILE A 34 -8.14 0.38 -11.22
CA ILE A 34 -7.57 -0.49 -12.26
C ILE A 34 -8.70 -0.96 -13.20
N ALA A 35 -9.76 -1.53 -12.63
CA ALA A 35 -10.88 -2.06 -13.40
C ALA A 35 -11.53 -0.99 -14.28
N THR A 36 -11.78 0.20 -13.71
CA THR A 36 -12.44 1.32 -14.41
C THR A 36 -11.56 1.94 -15.49
N TYR A 37 -10.31 2.29 -15.17
CA TYR A 37 -9.47 3.05 -16.09
C TYR A 37 -8.69 2.19 -17.09
N ASN A 38 -8.56 0.89 -16.83
CA ASN A 38 -7.86 -0.05 -17.72
C ASN A 38 -8.80 -1.09 -18.35
N ASN A 39 -10.09 -1.09 -17.98
CA ASN A 39 -11.09 -2.07 -18.44
C ASN A 39 -10.60 -3.51 -18.21
N LYS A 40 -10.32 -3.84 -16.95
CA LYS A 40 -9.72 -5.12 -16.53
C LYS A 40 -10.53 -5.78 -15.42
N ASN A 41 -10.56 -7.11 -15.43
CA ASN A 41 -11.04 -7.88 -14.29
C ASN A 41 -9.91 -8.07 -13.28
N VAL A 42 -10.16 -7.68 -12.03
CA VAL A 42 -9.13 -7.65 -10.97
C VAL A 42 -9.50 -8.60 -9.84
N LEU A 43 -8.58 -9.48 -9.47
CA LEU A 43 -8.68 -10.38 -8.32
C LEU A 43 -7.65 -9.98 -7.26
N ASN A 44 -8.11 -9.57 -6.08
CA ASN A 44 -7.22 -9.26 -4.96
C ASN A 44 -7.05 -10.49 -4.04
N ILE A 45 -5.81 -10.83 -3.72
CA ILE A 45 -5.49 -11.85 -2.71
C ILE A 45 -5.85 -11.28 -1.32
N PRO A 46 -6.73 -11.96 -0.56
CA PRO A 46 -7.22 -11.46 0.72
C PRO A 46 -6.16 -11.52 1.83
N ARG A 47 -6.32 -10.64 2.83
CA ARG A 47 -5.42 -10.55 3.99
C ARG A 47 -5.18 -11.86 4.74
N ASP A 48 -6.18 -12.72 4.88
CA ASP A 48 -6.02 -13.96 5.67
C ASP A 48 -4.90 -14.88 5.14
N ILE A 49 -4.52 -14.72 3.87
CA ILE A 49 -3.39 -15.38 3.23
C ILE A 49 -2.08 -14.64 3.50
N ILE A 50 -2.09 -13.31 3.45
CA ILE A 50 -0.87 -12.48 3.48
C ILE A 50 -0.18 -12.49 4.85
N ASP A 51 -0.92 -12.75 5.93
CA ASP A 51 -0.36 -12.75 7.29
C ASP A 51 0.54 -13.97 7.58
N LYS A 52 0.57 -14.96 6.68
CA LYS A 52 1.30 -16.23 6.88
C LYS A 52 2.61 -16.31 6.09
N TYR A 53 2.72 -15.59 4.98
CA TYR A 53 3.78 -15.78 4.00
C TYR A 53 4.18 -14.46 3.36
N ASN A 54 5.40 -14.40 2.82
CA ASN A 54 5.81 -13.27 2.02
C ASN A 54 4.97 -13.15 0.74
N PHE A 55 4.74 -11.93 0.23
CA PHE A 55 3.92 -11.75 -0.97
C PHE A 55 4.57 -12.40 -2.20
N ILE A 56 5.91 -12.37 -2.31
CA ILE A 56 6.64 -13.04 -3.40
C ILE A 56 6.51 -14.57 -3.29
N GLU A 57 6.53 -15.11 -2.07
CA GLU A 57 6.34 -16.55 -1.83
C GLU A 57 4.93 -16.98 -2.16
N ILE A 58 3.91 -16.18 -1.81
CA ILE A 58 2.52 -16.45 -2.19
C ILE A 58 2.38 -16.55 -3.70
N ILE A 59 2.95 -15.61 -4.47
CA ILE A 59 2.92 -15.69 -5.94
C ILE A 59 3.70 -16.91 -6.43
N SER A 60 4.82 -17.25 -5.79
CA SER A 60 5.59 -18.46 -6.12
C SER A 60 4.78 -19.74 -5.86
N MET A 61 4.02 -19.82 -4.77
CA MET A 61 3.10 -20.91 -4.47
C MET A 61 1.99 -21.02 -5.52
N LEU A 62 1.39 -19.89 -5.93
CA LEU A 62 0.39 -19.89 -7.02
C LEU A 62 0.97 -20.42 -8.32
N ASN A 63 2.21 -20.05 -8.63
CA ASN A 63 2.92 -20.51 -9.81
C ASN A 63 3.21 -22.02 -9.73
N ASN A 64 3.83 -22.46 -8.63
CA ASN A 64 4.33 -23.82 -8.46
C ASN A 64 3.22 -24.85 -8.22
N SER A 65 2.03 -24.43 -7.80
CA SER A 65 0.83 -25.25 -7.67
C SER A 65 -0.09 -25.20 -8.91
N ASN A 66 0.40 -24.69 -10.05
CA ASN A 66 -0.35 -24.56 -11.32
C ASN A 66 -1.66 -23.77 -11.20
N ILE A 67 -1.79 -22.89 -10.19
CA ILE A 67 -2.98 -22.05 -10.01
C ILE A 67 -2.96 -20.93 -11.04
N LEU A 68 -1.79 -20.35 -11.32
CA LEU A 68 -1.65 -19.34 -12.38
C LEU A 68 -1.97 -19.90 -13.77
N ASP A 69 -1.76 -21.19 -14.03
CA ASP A 69 -2.13 -21.82 -15.31
C ASP A 69 -3.65 -22.01 -15.47
N LYS A 70 -4.38 -22.06 -14.35
CA LYS A 70 -5.84 -22.13 -14.35
C LYS A 70 -6.46 -20.74 -14.51
N ILE A 71 -5.97 -19.77 -13.73
CA ILE A 71 -6.49 -18.39 -13.74
C ILE A 71 -6.05 -17.62 -14.99
N LYS A 72 -4.82 -17.88 -15.47
CA LYS A 72 -4.19 -17.24 -16.64
C LYS A 72 -4.23 -15.70 -16.62
N PRO A 73 -3.81 -15.05 -15.52
CA PRO A 73 -3.77 -13.60 -15.48
C PRO A 73 -2.74 -13.05 -16.45
N LYS A 74 -2.99 -11.88 -17.03
CA LYS A 74 -2.02 -11.16 -17.86
C LYS A 74 -1.02 -10.40 -16.99
N TYR A 75 -1.45 -9.99 -15.80
CA TYR A 75 -0.68 -9.14 -14.90
C TYR A 75 -0.76 -9.61 -13.45
N ILE A 76 0.34 -9.40 -12.72
CA ILE A 76 0.38 -9.49 -11.27
C ILE A 76 0.91 -8.17 -10.72
N LEU A 77 0.23 -7.60 -9.74
CA LEU A 77 0.62 -6.39 -9.04
C LEU A 77 0.88 -6.71 -7.57
N ILE A 78 2.13 -6.52 -7.13
CA ILE A 78 2.50 -6.55 -5.71
C ILE A 78 2.55 -5.11 -5.20
N GLN A 79 1.78 -4.82 -4.16
CA GLN A 79 1.73 -3.52 -3.49
C GLN A 79 2.29 -3.65 -2.07
N SER A 80 3.02 -2.62 -1.64
CA SER A 80 3.51 -2.50 -0.26
C SER A 80 3.74 -1.05 0.08
N VAL A 81 3.41 -0.61 1.29
CA VAL A 81 3.84 0.69 1.77
C VAL A 81 5.36 0.75 1.93
N GLU A 82 5.95 1.90 1.63
CA GLU A 82 7.40 2.13 1.59
C GLU A 82 8.07 1.67 2.89
N ARG A 83 7.57 2.11 4.06
CA ARG A 83 8.13 1.77 5.39
C ARG A 83 8.28 0.27 5.68
N PHE A 84 7.55 -0.61 4.99
CA PHE A 84 7.63 -2.06 5.19
C PHE A 84 8.22 -2.80 3.98
N SER A 85 8.49 -2.11 2.87
CA SER A 85 8.91 -2.76 1.63
C SER A 85 10.25 -3.48 1.78
N ILE A 86 11.19 -2.89 2.52
CA ILE A 86 12.49 -3.53 2.79
C ILE A 86 12.33 -4.77 3.66
N GLU A 87 11.68 -4.62 4.82
CA GLU A 87 11.45 -5.74 5.75
C GLU A 87 10.73 -6.91 5.08
N ARG A 88 9.79 -6.62 4.19
CA ARG A 88 9.10 -7.68 3.42
C ARG A 88 10.03 -8.29 2.38
N PHE A 89 10.66 -7.50 1.52
CA PHE A 89 11.18 -8.04 0.27
C PHE A 89 12.70 -8.16 0.17
N SER A 90 13.46 -7.70 1.16
CA SER A 90 14.92 -7.83 1.16
C SER A 90 15.44 -9.08 1.88
N ASN A 91 14.57 -9.97 2.35
CA ASN A 91 14.98 -11.23 2.97
C ASN A 91 15.30 -12.28 1.90
N ASP A 92 15.79 -13.43 2.34
CA ASP A 92 15.83 -14.62 1.49
C ASP A 92 14.41 -15.13 1.27
N ILE A 93 14.09 -15.45 0.02
CA ILE A 93 12.75 -15.79 -0.45
C ILE A 93 12.78 -17.23 -0.96
N ASP A 94 11.83 -18.04 -0.51
CA ASP A 94 11.63 -19.38 -1.09
C ASP A 94 10.76 -19.31 -2.36
N PHE A 95 11.43 -19.19 -3.51
CA PHE A 95 10.77 -19.25 -4.82
C PHE A 95 10.27 -20.66 -5.20
N SER A 96 10.63 -21.68 -4.42
CA SER A 96 10.21 -23.08 -4.64
C SER A 96 8.98 -23.46 -3.81
N ALA A 97 8.50 -22.58 -2.95
CA ALA A 97 7.33 -22.78 -2.10
C ALA A 97 6.11 -23.26 -2.90
N LYS A 98 5.33 -24.17 -2.32
CA LYS A 98 4.13 -24.79 -2.92
C LYS A 98 2.96 -24.76 -1.94
N ASP A 99 1.75 -24.67 -2.48
CA ASP A 99 0.52 -24.87 -1.71
C ASP A 99 0.23 -26.38 -1.56
N GLU A 100 0.86 -27.02 -0.59
CA GLU A 100 0.82 -28.49 -0.41
C GLU A 100 -0.60 -29.04 -0.14
N ASN A 101 -1.44 -28.27 0.56
CA ASN A 101 -2.77 -28.72 1.01
C ASN A 101 -3.94 -28.06 0.26
N ASN A 102 -3.68 -27.40 -0.88
CA ASN A 102 -4.65 -26.57 -1.60
C ASN A 102 -5.30 -25.49 -0.71
N THR A 103 -4.64 -25.09 0.38
CA THR A 103 -5.17 -24.11 1.33
C THR A 103 -5.29 -22.75 0.67
N LEU A 104 -4.27 -22.35 -0.09
CA LEU A 104 -4.23 -21.09 -0.83
C LEU A 104 -5.31 -21.06 -1.91
N TYR A 105 -5.42 -22.14 -2.70
CA TYR A 105 -6.45 -22.25 -3.74
C TYR A 105 -7.86 -22.18 -3.16
N ASN A 106 -8.14 -22.94 -2.10
CA ASN A 106 -9.45 -22.95 -1.45
C ASN A 106 -9.77 -21.60 -0.80
N THR A 107 -8.78 -20.96 -0.18
CA THR A 107 -8.98 -19.64 0.42
C THR A 107 -9.26 -18.60 -0.66
N LEU A 108 -8.55 -18.61 -1.79
CA LEU A 108 -8.86 -17.72 -2.92
C LEU A 108 -10.27 -17.95 -3.48
N LYS A 109 -10.65 -19.21 -3.71
CA LYS A 109 -11.97 -19.57 -4.24
C LYS A 109 -13.12 -19.18 -3.29
N ASN A 110 -12.90 -19.36 -1.98
CA ASN A 110 -13.89 -19.05 -0.96
C ASN A 110 -13.76 -17.63 -0.42
N SER A 111 -12.77 -16.86 -0.88
CA SER A 111 -12.57 -15.50 -0.44
C SER A 111 -13.76 -14.67 -0.91
N ARG A 112 -14.63 -14.38 0.05
CA ARG A 112 -15.55 -13.27 -0.09
C ARG A 112 -14.72 -12.04 0.20
N TYR A 113 -14.73 -11.07 -0.71
CA TYR A 113 -14.23 -9.75 -0.38
C TYR A 113 -14.88 -9.35 0.95
N TYR A 114 -14.05 -9.10 1.96
CA TYR A 114 -14.45 -8.42 3.18
C TYR A 114 -14.83 -7.01 2.77
N PHE A 115 -16.02 -6.85 2.21
CA PHE A 115 -16.71 -5.60 2.38
C PHE A 115 -16.88 -5.46 3.88
N PHE A 116 -16.39 -4.35 4.44
CA PHE A 116 -17.06 -3.75 5.58
C PHE A 116 -18.52 -3.62 5.15
N ASN A 117 -19.31 -4.63 5.50
CA ASN A 117 -20.73 -4.65 5.23
C ASN A 117 -21.22 -3.42 5.99
N SER A 118 -21.65 -2.39 5.27
CA SER A 118 -22.20 -1.17 5.85
C SER A 118 -23.44 -1.45 6.72
N LYS A 119 -23.88 -2.72 6.82
CA LYS A 119 -24.86 -3.18 7.79
C LYS A 119 -24.44 -2.95 9.25
N ASP A 120 -23.15 -2.79 9.56
CA ASP A 120 -22.70 -2.37 10.91
C ASP A 120 -22.78 -0.85 11.15
N TYR A 121 -23.07 -0.02 10.13
CA TYR A 121 -23.37 1.41 10.34
C TYR A 121 -24.69 1.65 11.08
N ASN A 122 -25.54 0.62 11.21
CA ASN A 122 -26.77 0.71 12.00
C ASN A 122 -26.56 0.54 13.50
N LYS A 123 -25.33 0.30 13.97
CA LYS A 123 -25.03 0.58 15.38
C LYS A 123 -25.02 2.09 15.55
N GLN A 124 -26.10 2.64 16.11
CA GLN A 124 -26.08 3.98 16.68
C GLN A 124 -24.86 4.05 17.60
N LEU A 125 -23.86 4.82 17.18
CA LEU A 125 -22.76 5.16 18.06
C LEU A 125 -23.35 6.02 19.17
N ASP A 126 -23.21 5.56 20.40
CA ASP A 126 -23.53 6.39 21.55
C ASP A 126 -22.76 7.71 21.44
N PHE A 127 -23.42 8.81 21.84
CA PHE A 127 -22.82 10.14 21.89
C PHE A 127 -21.50 10.13 22.69
N ILE A 128 -21.43 9.27 23.72
CA ILE A 128 -20.22 8.96 24.47
C ILE A 128 -19.81 7.54 24.15
N ASN A 129 -18.67 7.39 23.47
CA ASN A 129 -18.04 6.12 23.20
C ASN A 129 -16.52 6.18 23.50
N ILE A 130 -15.86 5.03 23.44
CA ILE A 130 -14.42 4.92 23.72
C ILE A 130 -13.56 5.84 22.83
N ASN A 131 -14.01 6.15 21.61
CA ASN A 131 -13.26 7.03 20.72
C ASN A 131 -13.33 8.49 21.19
N ASN A 132 -14.42 8.95 21.81
CA ASN A 132 -14.46 10.27 22.45
C ASN A 132 -13.40 10.38 23.55
N PHE A 133 -13.30 9.38 24.44
CA PHE A 133 -12.29 9.36 25.50
C PHE A 133 -10.86 9.26 24.95
N ARG A 134 -10.64 8.42 23.92
CA ARG A 134 -9.35 8.34 23.22
C ARG A 134 -8.98 9.67 22.58
N ALA A 135 -9.92 10.35 21.95
CA ALA A 135 -9.68 11.67 21.37
C ALA A 135 -9.28 12.69 22.45
N LEU A 136 -10.03 12.77 23.55
CA LEU A 136 -9.69 13.67 24.67
C LEU A 136 -8.30 13.36 25.24
N ARG A 137 -8.05 12.10 25.59
CA ARG A 137 -6.77 11.65 26.14
C ARG A 137 -5.62 11.95 25.19
N ASN A 138 -5.74 11.61 23.91
CA ASN A 138 -4.68 11.80 22.93
C ASN A 138 -4.39 13.30 22.71
N ASN A 139 -5.43 14.16 22.70
CA ASN A 139 -5.25 15.61 22.61
C ASN A 139 -4.52 16.18 23.84
N ILE A 140 -4.86 15.71 25.06
CA ILE A 140 -4.17 16.14 26.29
C ILE A 140 -2.71 15.69 26.26
N LEU A 141 -2.46 14.41 25.96
CA LEU A 141 -1.11 13.86 25.88
C LEU A 141 -0.27 14.59 24.84
N PHE A 142 -0.84 14.90 23.67
CA PHE A 142 -0.15 15.67 22.65
C PHE A 142 0.17 17.10 23.11
N LYS A 143 -0.74 17.77 23.81
CA LYS A 143 -0.45 19.11 24.37
C LYS A 143 0.64 19.10 25.44
N LEU A 144 0.75 18.03 26.23
CA LEU A 144 1.72 17.92 27.31
C LEU A 144 3.11 17.51 26.83
N TYR A 145 3.18 16.61 25.84
CA TYR A 145 4.43 15.95 25.45
C TYR A 145 4.83 16.18 24.00
N GLY A 146 3.94 16.74 23.18
CA GLY A 146 4.15 16.96 21.75
C GLY A 146 4.58 15.69 21.01
N ASN A 147 5.43 15.90 20.01
CA ASN A 147 6.04 14.87 19.16
C ASN A 147 7.12 14.03 19.89
N GLU A 148 7.53 14.41 21.09
CA GLU A 148 8.59 13.75 21.87
C GLU A 148 8.02 12.87 23.00
N GLY A 149 6.69 12.82 23.15
CA GLY A 149 6.05 11.98 24.14
C GLY A 149 6.29 10.49 23.92
N LEU A 150 6.64 9.79 25.00
CA LEU A 150 6.94 8.35 25.10
C LEU A 150 5.89 7.40 24.47
N PHE A 151 4.69 7.90 24.16
CA PHE A 151 3.58 7.14 23.60
C PHE A 151 3.10 7.63 22.22
N SER A 152 3.82 8.55 21.57
CA SER A 152 3.42 9.09 20.27
C SER A 152 3.81 8.11 19.14
N GLY A 153 2.86 7.26 18.73
CA GLY A 153 2.99 6.44 17.51
C GLY A 153 2.92 7.28 16.22
N VAL A 154 2.71 8.59 16.34
CA VAL A 154 2.46 9.54 15.28
C VAL A 154 3.17 10.86 15.56
N TYR A 155 3.52 11.57 14.49
CA TYR A 155 4.01 12.95 14.52
C TYR A 155 2.95 13.88 13.93
N ILE A 156 2.82 15.08 14.48
CA ILE A 156 2.02 16.17 13.92
C ILE A 156 2.96 17.35 13.67
N GLU A 157 3.12 17.75 12.42
CA GLU A 157 4.05 18.81 12.02
C GLU A 157 3.36 19.82 11.10
N PRO A 158 3.61 21.13 11.28
CA PRO A 158 3.05 22.15 10.42
C PRO A 158 3.65 22.12 9.00
N LEU A 159 2.81 22.43 8.02
CA LEU A 159 3.12 22.54 6.61
C LEU A 159 3.17 24.00 6.18
N LYS A 160 4.13 24.32 5.31
CA LYS A 160 4.34 25.63 4.68
C LYS A 160 3.18 26.11 3.79
N LYS A 161 2.19 25.23 3.51
CA LYS A 161 1.01 25.54 2.69
C LYS A 161 -0.16 24.64 3.04
N GLU A 162 -1.35 25.11 2.70
CA GLU A 162 -2.59 24.33 2.84
C GLU A 162 -2.63 23.19 1.83
N LEU A 163 -2.44 21.94 2.29
CA LEU A 163 -2.49 20.74 1.44
C LEU A 163 -3.70 19.84 1.70
N PHE A 164 -4.53 20.21 2.68
CA PHE A 164 -5.75 19.49 3.03
C PHE A 164 -6.97 20.42 2.93
N SER A 165 -8.13 19.82 2.67
CA SER A 165 -9.43 20.49 2.66
C SER A 165 -10.21 20.33 3.97
N SER A 166 -9.68 19.59 4.93
CA SER A 166 -10.27 19.42 6.26
C SER A 166 -10.17 20.71 7.08
N GLN A 167 -10.72 20.71 8.30
CA GLN A 167 -10.66 21.88 9.19
C GLN A 167 -9.22 22.29 9.48
N ASP A 168 -8.33 21.32 9.70
CA ASP A 168 -6.89 21.54 9.76
C ASP A 168 -6.28 21.34 8.37
N LYS A 169 -6.02 22.47 7.70
CA LYS A 169 -5.56 22.49 6.30
C LYS A 169 -4.06 22.30 6.14
N SER A 170 -3.29 22.51 7.21
CA SER A 170 -1.84 22.74 7.14
C SER A 170 -1.06 21.97 8.19
N SER A 171 -1.65 21.02 8.92
CA SER A 171 -0.88 20.07 9.73
C SER A 171 -0.78 18.71 9.05
N LEU A 172 0.40 18.11 9.09
CA LEU A 172 0.64 16.75 8.63
C LEU A 172 0.71 15.80 9.82
N LEU A 173 -0.25 14.88 9.91
CA LEU A 173 -0.16 13.70 10.76
C LEU A 173 0.51 12.55 9.99
N PHE A 174 1.57 11.94 10.53
CA PHE A 174 2.21 10.77 9.92
C PHE A 174 2.75 9.79 10.98
N LEU A 175 2.99 8.53 10.60
CA LEU A 175 3.43 7.50 11.54
C LEU A 175 4.89 7.69 11.93
N LYS A 176 5.22 7.38 13.19
CA LYS A 176 6.62 7.34 13.64
C LYS A 176 7.46 6.34 12.85
N GLN A 177 6.85 5.23 12.43
CA GLN A 177 7.50 4.20 11.60
C GLN A 177 7.92 4.72 10.21
N ASP A 178 7.26 5.75 9.66
CA ASP A 178 7.70 6.36 8.41
C ASP A 178 9.11 6.99 8.54
N ILE A 179 9.53 7.32 9.76
CA ILE A 179 10.89 7.80 10.07
C ILE A 179 11.79 6.65 10.50
N ASP A 180 11.35 5.87 11.50
CA ASP A 180 12.19 4.83 12.12
C ASP A 180 12.70 3.84 11.07
N ASN A 181 11.88 3.48 10.07
CA ASN A 181 12.23 2.48 9.07
C ASN A 181 13.06 3.03 7.91
N ILE A 182 13.34 4.35 7.86
CA ILE A 182 14.21 4.93 6.83
C ILE A 182 15.61 4.31 6.88
N ILE A 183 16.11 4.00 8.08
CA ILE A 183 17.43 3.39 8.27
C ILE A 183 17.54 2.00 7.62
N LEU A 184 16.42 1.32 7.40
CA LEU A 184 16.38 0.02 6.73
C LEU A 184 16.64 0.14 5.23
N SER A 185 16.36 1.29 4.61
CA SER A 185 16.50 1.51 3.16
C SER A 185 17.94 1.78 2.71
N THR A 186 18.86 0.87 3.05
CA THR A 186 20.24 0.90 2.57
C THR A 186 20.32 0.49 1.10
N LYS A 187 21.41 0.87 0.40
CA LYS A 187 21.63 0.48 -0.99
C LYS A 187 21.55 -1.04 -1.18
N GLU A 188 22.23 -1.79 -0.32
CA GLU A 188 22.28 -3.25 -0.34
C GLU A 188 20.89 -3.89 -0.17
N LYS A 189 20.10 -3.41 0.78
CA LYS A 189 18.76 -3.95 1.01
C LYS A 189 17.78 -3.62 -0.12
N VAL A 190 17.87 -2.42 -0.69
CA VAL A 190 17.08 -2.05 -1.89
C VAL A 190 17.52 -2.88 -3.10
N GLU A 191 18.82 -3.15 -3.25
CA GLU A 191 19.36 -4.02 -4.30
C GLU A 191 18.85 -5.45 -4.17
N LYS A 192 18.88 -6.02 -2.96
CA LYS A 192 18.34 -7.36 -2.67
C LYS A 192 16.85 -7.44 -2.93
N LEU A 193 16.07 -6.44 -2.52
CA LEU A 193 14.66 -6.32 -2.87
C LEU A 193 14.48 -6.36 -4.39
N ASN A 194 15.20 -5.49 -5.12
CA ASN A 194 15.10 -5.42 -6.58
C ASN A 194 15.47 -6.76 -7.25
N TYR A 195 16.50 -7.42 -6.74
CA TYR A 195 16.92 -8.75 -7.19
C TYR A 195 15.81 -9.79 -7.02
N ASN A 196 15.17 -9.84 -5.84
CA ASN A 196 14.06 -10.76 -5.58
C ASN A 196 12.87 -10.51 -6.52
N PHE A 197 12.52 -9.25 -6.78
CA PHE A 197 11.48 -8.92 -7.76
C PHE A 197 11.86 -9.29 -9.20
N ASN A 198 13.13 -9.15 -9.58
CA ASN A 198 13.61 -9.56 -10.90
C ASN A 198 13.52 -11.07 -11.09
N ILE A 199 13.87 -11.88 -10.08
CA ILE A 199 13.68 -13.34 -10.14
C ILE A 199 12.21 -13.67 -10.34
N LEU A 200 11.30 -13.07 -9.55
CA LEU A 200 9.88 -13.33 -9.70
C LEU A 200 9.38 -12.94 -11.10
N ALA A 201 9.83 -11.79 -11.63
CA ALA A 201 9.46 -11.35 -12.97
C ALA A 201 9.88 -12.37 -14.05
N GLU A 202 11.08 -12.92 -13.97
CA GLU A 202 11.57 -13.95 -14.89
C GLU A 202 10.76 -15.27 -14.80
N ILE A 203 10.34 -15.66 -13.59
CA ILE A 203 9.48 -16.83 -13.40
C ILE A 203 8.13 -16.61 -14.09
N LEU A 204 7.53 -15.44 -13.90
CA LEU A 204 6.21 -15.09 -14.44
C LEU A 204 6.24 -14.85 -15.96
N GLU A 205 7.33 -14.29 -16.49
CA GLU A 205 7.51 -14.03 -17.92
C GLU A 205 7.45 -15.32 -18.75
N LYS A 206 7.92 -16.45 -18.22
CA LYS A 206 7.81 -17.77 -18.87
C LYS A 206 6.37 -18.21 -19.12
N LYS A 207 5.41 -17.64 -18.40
CA LYS A 207 3.96 -17.85 -18.57
C LYS A 207 3.27 -16.70 -19.30
N GLY A 208 4.02 -15.73 -19.81
CA GLY A 208 3.49 -14.52 -20.44
C GLY A 208 2.84 -13.54 -19.45
N ILE A 209 3.14 -13.66 -18.16
CA ILE A 209 2.55 -12.84 -17.10
C ILE A 209 3.52 -11.69 -16.77
N LYS A 210 3.03 -10.45 -16.82
CA LYS A 210 3.85 -9.27 -16.52
C LYS A 210 3.72 -8.86 -15.05
N LEU A 211 4.87 -8.71 -14.37
CA LEU A 211 4.93 -8.28 -12.97
C LEU A 211 4.98 -6.75 -12.84
N TYR A 212 4.16 -6.22 -11.95
CA TYR A 212 4.18 -4.84 -11.49
C TYR A 212 4.50 -4.80 -9.99
N PHE A 213 5.35 -3.85 -9.60
CA PHE A 213 5.59 -3.52 -8.19
C PHE A 213 5.13 -2.08 -7.93
N MET A 214 4.27 -1.90 -6.94
CA MET A 214 3.77 -0.60 -6.51
C MET A 214 4.12 -0.35 -5.05
N PRO A 215 5.32 0.16 -4.77
CA PRO A 215 5.59 0.73 -3.47
C PRO A 215 4.74 1.99 -3.30
N ILE A 216 4.01 2.09 -2.20
CA ILE A 216 3.26 3.30 -1.83
C ILE A 216 4.19 4.19 -1.04
N VAL A 217 4.47 5.38 -1.57
CA VAL A 217 5.30 6.39 -0.89
C VAL A 217 4.77 6.69 0.51
N ASP A 218 5.65 6.75 1.50
CA ASP A 218 5.21 7.09 2.85
C ASP A 218 4.68 8.53 2.90
N LYS A 219 3.67 8.77 3.74
CA LYS A 219 3.05 10.09 3.89
C LYS A 219 4.09 11.12 4.31
N TYR A 220 4.96 10.78 5.26
CA TYR A 220 6.10 11.63 5.59
C TYR A 220 7.00 11.90 4.38
N ASN A 221 7.43 10.86 3.65
CA ASN A 221 8.37 11.01 2.53
C ASN A 221 7.81 11.92 1.43
N LEU A 222 6.54 11.74 1.07
CA LEU A 222 5.85 12.51 0.04
C LEU A 222 5.74 14.01 0.40
N TYR A 223 5.44 14.32 1.67
CA TYR A 223 5.17 15.68 2.13
C TYR A 223 6.39 16.38 2.75
N SER A 224 7.49 15.67 2.99
CA SER A 224 8.67 16.15 3.74
C SER A 224 9.20 17.53 3.32
N LYS A 225 9.20 17.86 2.02
CA LYS A 225 9.67 19.18 1.52
C LYS A 225 8.77 20.36 1.93
N TYR A 226 7.51 20.08 2.26
CA TYR A 226 6.51 21.05 2.65
C TYR A 226 6.44 21.27 4.17
N LEU A 227 7.17 20.51 4.99
CA LEU A 227 7.21 20.72 6.44
C LEU A 227 7.94 22.02 6.78
N GLU A 228 7.40 22.78 7.73
CA GLU A 228 8.05 24.00 8.24
C GLU A 228 9.35 23.68 8.99
N SER A 229 9.41 22.53 9.65
CA SER A 229 10.59 22.06 10.40
C SER A 229 11.83 21.76 9.54
N GLY A 230 11.75 21.95 8.23
CA GLY A 230 12.94 22.24 7.40
C GLY A 230 13.96 21.11 7.27
N GLY A 231 13.58 19.86 7.55
CA GLY A 231 14.50 18.71 7.50
C GLY A 231 14.97 18.21 8.86
N LYS A 232 14.22 18.49 9.94
CA LYS A 232 14.39 17.88 11.27
C LYS A 232 14.56 16.35 11.24
N TYR A 233 13.92 15.68 10.27
CA TYR A 233 13.86 14.24 10.16
C TYR A 233 14.68 13.71 8.96
N PRO A 234 15.21 12.47 9.02
CA PRO A 234 15.96 11.89 7.93
C PRO A 234 15.12 11.78 6.66
N LYS A 235 15.77 11.85 5.49
CA LYS A 235 15.12 11.69 4.18
C LYS A 235 15.20 10.24 3.73
N SER A 236 14.08 9.66 3.34
CA SER A 236 14.10 8.37 2.65
C SER A 236 14.76 8.50 1.28
N LYS A 237 15.59 7.50 0.95
CA LYS A 237 16.23 7.33 -0.36
C LYS A 237 15.68 6.11 -1.11
N PHE A 238 14.64 5.45 -0.59
CA PHE A 238 14.11 4.19 -1.11
C PHE A 238 13.83 4.23 -2.62
N PHE A 239 12.96 5.16 -3.05
CA PHE A 239 12.61 5.33 -4.46
C PHE A 239 13.82 5.77 -5.31
N GLU A 240 14.64 6.68 -4.78
CA GLU A 240 15.82 7.19 -5.47
C GLU A 240 16.87 6.10 -5.74
N LEU A 241 16.98 5.12 -4.85
CA LEU A 241 17.82 3.94 -5.01
C LEU A 241 17.15 2.95 -5.97
N LEU A 242 15.88 2.62 -5.75
CA LEU A 242 15.15 1.62 -6.54
C LEU A 242 15.12 1.95 -8.04
N ARG A 243 14.92 3.23 -8.40
CA ARG A 243 14.93 3.73 -9.79
C ARG A 243 16.25 3.48 -10.53
N LYS A 244 17.37 3.34 -9.81
CA LYS A 244 18.70 3.21 -10.41
C LYS A 244 19.05 1.78 -10.76
N PHE A 245 18.39 0.81 -10.13
CA PHE A 245 18.64 -0.59 -10.40
C PHE A 245 17.90 -1.04 -11.67
N PRO A 246 18.49 -1.93 -12.48
CA PRO A 246 17.79 -2.55 -13.60
C PRO A 246 16.59 -3.38 -13.12
N GLN A 247 15.44 -3.18 -13.76
CA GLN A 247 14.17 -3.82 -13.40
C GLN A 247 13.66 -4.67 -14.56
N LYS A 248 13.30 -5.93 -14.29
CA LYS A 248 12.59 -6.84 -15.20
C LYS A 248 11.07 -6.81 -14.99
N TYR A 249 10.61 -6.09 -13.98
CA TYR A 249 9.22 -5.80 -13.68
C TYR A 249 8.90 -4.33 -13.99
N THR A 250 7.63 -3.97 -14.01
CA THR A 250 7.20 -2.56 -14.13
C THR A 250 7.05 -1.92 -12.76
N LEU A 251 7.87 -0.91 -12.46
CA LEU A 251 7.73 -0.11 -11.25
C LEU A 251 6.63 0.94 -11.42
N ILE A 252 5.60 0.88 -10.58
CA ILE A 252 4.64 1.98 -10.38
C ILE A 252 5.24 2.94 -9.35
N ASP A 253 5.94 3.97 -9.85
CA ASP A 253 6.62 4.97 -9.03
C ASP A 253 5.63 5.99 -8.43
N THR A 254 4.96 5.59 -7.36
CA THR A 254 3.94 6.41 -6.68
C THR A 254 4.51 7.73 -6.18
N LYS A 255 5.76 7.75 -5.68
CA LYS A 255 6.43 8.99 -5.25
C LYS A 255 6.51 10.01 -6.39
N LYS A 256 6.98 9.59 -7.57
CA LYS A 256 7.09 10.48 -8.73
C LYS A 256 5.71 10.97 -9.18
N ILE A 257 4.76 10.05 -9.34
CA ILE A 257 3.41 10.37 -9.81
C ILE A 257 2.71 11.37 -8.87
N LEU A 258 2.80 11.17 -7.56
CA LEU A 258 2.08 11.99 -6.58
C LEU A 258 2.80 13.31 -6.28
N LEU A 259 4.13 13.38 -6.39
CA LEU A 259 4.87 14.64 -6.29
C LEU A 259 4.48 15.63 -7.41
N GLU A 260 4.19 15.13 -8.61
CA GLU A 260 3.69 15.97 -9.71
C GLU A 260 2.35 16.62 -9.37
N GLU A 261 1.47 15.92 -8.64
CA GLU A 261 0.17 16.45 -8.24
C GLU A 261 0.30 17.47 -7.10
N LEU A 262 1.18 17.23 -6.13
CA LEU A 262 1.46 18.20 -5.06
C LEU A 262 2.15 19.48 -5.58
N ALA A 263 2.87 19.39 -6.71
CA ALA A 263 3.44 20.54 -7.40
C ALA A 263 2.37 21.39 -8.11
N LYS A 264 1.20 20.83 -8.42
CA LYS A 264 0.03 21.53 -8.97
C LYS A 264 -0.96 21.98 -7.88
N ASP A 265 -0.51 22.02 -6.62
CA ASP A 265 -1.32 22.35 -5.45
C ASP A 265 -2.57 21.48 -5.28
N LYS A 266 -2.55 20.24 -5.77
CA LYS A 266 -3.63 19.29 -5.54
C LYS A 266 -3.68 18.91 -4.06
N LYS A 267 -4.83 19.19 -3.43
CA LYS A 267 -5.10 18.86 -2.02
C LYS A 267 -5.60 17.42 -1.86
N ASP A 268 -5.42 16.90 -0.65
CA ASP A 268 -5.95 15.60 -0.19
C ASP A 268 -5.39 14.41 -0.98
N ILE A 269 -4.10 14.40 -1.31
CA ILE A 269 -3.46 13.17 -1.83
C ILE A 269 -3.48 12.07 -0.77
N TYR A 270 -3.20 12.44 0.49
CA TYR A 270 -3.54 11.66 1.67
C TYR A 270 -4.68 12.33 2.43
N TYR A 271 -5.46 11.54 3.19
CA TYR A 271 -6.34 12.11 4.19
C TYR A 271 -5.50 12.78 5.29
N SER A 272 -5.98 13.88 5.87
CA SER A 272 -5.23 14.63 6.89
C SER A 272 -4.97 13.80 8.15
N ASP A 273 -5.93 12.96 8.53
CA ASP A 273 -6.01 12.20 9.78
C ASP A 273 -5.86 10.68 9.61
N ASP A 274 -5.70 10.18 8.38
CA ASP A 274 -5.39 8.77 8.09
C ASP A 274 -3.93 8.61 7.65
N THR A 275 -3.41 7.41 7.84
CA THR A 275 -2.14 6.92 7.31
C THR A 275 -2.22 6.52 5.84
N HIS A 276 -3.43 6.27 5.33
CA HIS A 276 -3.70 5.90 3.96
C HIS A 276 -3.89 7.11 3.05
N TRP A 277 -3.63 6.90 1.76
CA TRP A 277 -3.91 7.89 0.74
C TRP A 277 -5.43 8.06 0.53
N SER A 278 -5.84 9.13 -0.13
CA SER A 278 -7.23 9.26 -0.55
C SER A 278 -7.46 8.62 -1.92
N TYR A 279 -8.73 8.52 -2.27
CA TYR A 279 -9.23 8.17 -3.60
C TYR A 279 -8.55 8.96 -4.74
N LYS A 280 -8.13 10.20 -4.49
CA LYS A 280 -7.46 11.05 -5.48
C LYS A 280 -6.10 10.49 -5.89
N ALA A 281 -5.37 9.85 -4.96
CA ALA A 281 -4.09 9.23 -5.26
C ALA A 281 -4.29 8.02 -6.19
N SER A 282 -5.20 7.11 -5.83
CA SER A 282 -5.55 5.95 -6.65
C SER A 282 -6.01 6.37 -8.05
N GLU A 283 -6.87 7.39 -8.13
CA GLU A 283 -7.36 7.92 -9.40
C GLU A 283 -6.22 8.40 -10.32
N VAL A 284 -5.31 9.24 -9.80
CA VAL A 284 -4.21 9.76 -10.63
C VAL A 284 -3.27 8.64 -11.05
N ILE A 285 -2.96 7.72 -10.15
CA ILE A 285 -2.04 6.61 -10.44
C ILE A 285 -2.61 5.76 -11.57
N PHE A 286 -3.85 5.29 -11.47
CA PHE A 286 -4.41 4.34 -12.42
C PHE A 286 -4.99 4.97 -13.70
N LYS A 287 -5.12 6.31 -13.75
CA LYS A 287 -5.25 7.05 -15.02
C LYS A 287 -3.93 7.06 -15.82
N LYS A 288 -2.77 7.03 -15.14
CA LYS A 288 -1.44 7.07 -15.77
C LYS A 288 -0.86 5.68 -16.05
N VAL A 289 -1.09 4.71 -15.17
CA VAL A 289 -0.57 3.34 -15.31
C VAL A 289 -1.46 2.54 -16.23
N ARG A 290 -0.85 1.83 -17.19
CA ARG A 290 -1.52 0.92 -18.10
C ARG A 290 -1.16 -0.53 -17.82
N PHE A 291 -2.20 -1.35 -17.73
CA PHE A 291 -2.14 -2.80 -17.67
C PHE A 291 -2.37 -3.33 -19.09
#